data_AF-A0A969XK71-F1
#
_entry.id   AF-A0A969XK71-F1
#
_cell.length_a   1.000
_cell.length_b   1.000
_cell.length_c   1.000
_cell.angle_alpha   90.00
_cell.angle_beta   90.00
_cell.angle_gamma   90.00
#
_symmetry.space_group_name_H-M   'P 1'
#
loop_
_entity.id
_entity.type
_entity.pdbx_description
1 polymer ?
#
loop_
_entity_poly.entity_id
_entity_poly.type
_entity_poly.pdbx_seq_one_letter_code
_entity_poly.pdbx_strand_id
1 'polypeptide(L)'
;MREGERRSIILPILLIVAGLALLMEQLGVWRPDWGEIIRLWPALLILFGLELIARGRRASGPIVGLLVVGVLVVVVSMAWPAITAGRRMETRTLTVPALNIDESGIDIALGSAAIDLRAGEPGSPLLVARVSHVPGRSDPRLETQTRLRRAEVRLDSEQRGLWLPLGSGRQETWDVTIRPAFPVALTLALGVGNAEMDLQGLSLTRLDVRGGIGEHDITLSERGAYAVQINGGIGNIRLTVPEGVAARVRVDEGLGSVEVDERFEREGRYYLTAGYEQVTERIDIDIDGGIGSIHVQ
;
A
#
# COMPACT_ATOMS: atom_id res chain seq x y z
N MET A 1 -36.03 50.75 30.99
CA MET A 1 -34.56 50.62 31.10
C MET A 1 -34.26 49.14 30.91
N ARG A 2 -33.80 48.67 29.73
CA ARG A 2 -32.38 48.52 29.29
C ARG A 2 -31.55 47.78 30.35
N GLU A 3 -30.87 46.67 30.11
CA GLU A 3 -30.35 46.04 28.90
C GLU A 3 -30.14 44.53 29.17
N GLY A 4 -30.54 43.66 28.24
CA GLY A 4 -30.10 42.27 28.27
C GLY A 4 -28.66 42.19 27.79
N GLU A 5 -27.72 41.89 28.68
CA GLU A 5 -26.34 41.56 28.33
C GLU A 5 -26.33 40.42 27.30
N ARG A 6 -26.08 40.76 26.04
CA ARG A 6 -25.73 39.76 25.03
C ARG A 6 -24.35 39.22 25.40
N ARG A 7 -24.33 38.10 26.13
CA ARG A 7 -23.09 37.36 26.40
C ARG A 7 -22.40 37.05 25.08
N SER A 8 -21.17 37.53 24.94
CA SER A 8 -20.31 37.31 23.78
C SER A 8 -20.09 35.80 23.60
N ILE A 9 -20.71 35.21 22.58
CA ILE A 9 -20.55 33.79 22.20
C ILE A 9 -19.20 33.57 21.47
N ILE A 10 -18.50 34.65 21.15
CA ILE A 10 -17.22 34.66 20.43
C ILE A 10 -16.14 33.93 21.24
N LEU A 11 -16.07 34.19 22.56
CA LEU A 11 -15.06 33.59 23.41
C LEU A 11 -15.23 32.06 23.54
N PRO A 12 -16.42 31.51 23.81
CA PRO A 12 -16.65 30.06 23.77
C PRO A 12 -16.29 29.40 22.43
N ILE A 13 -16.63 30.03 21.30
CA ILE A 13 -16.34 29.47 19.97
C ILE A 13 -14.84 29.45 19.69
N LEU A 14 -14.12 30.53 20.04
CA LEU A 14 -12.66 30.59 19.93
C LEU A 14 -11.98 29.50 20.75
N LEU A 15 -12.47 29.25 21.96
CA LEU A 15 -11.99 28.17 22.83
C LEU A 15 -12.22 26.79 22.21
N ILE A 16 -13.38 26.57 21.59
CA ILE A 16 -13.69 25.29 20.91
C ILE A 16 -12.78 25.09 19.70
N VAL A 17 -12.59 26.11 18.87
CA VAL A 17 -11.72 26.03 17.68
C VAL A 17 -10.26 25.83 18.08
N ALA A 18 -9.78 26.56 19.09
CA ALA A 18 -8.43 26.38 19.63
C ALA A 18 -8.23 24.97 20.22
N GLY A 19 -9.23 24.46 20.96
CA GLY A 19 -9.22 23.10 21.50
C GLY A 19 -9.18 22.03 20.41
N LEU A 20 -9.98 22.18 19.34
CA LEU A 20 -9.97 21.27 18.19
C LEU A 20 -8.62 21.30 17.45
N ALA A 21 -8.02 22.48 17.28
CA ALA A 21 -6.71 22.63 16.64
C ALA A 21 -5.61 21.92 17.44
N LEU A 22 -5.57 22.12 18.77
CA LEU A 22 -4.62 21.46 19.67
C LEU A 22 -4.84 19.94 19.71
N LEU A 23 -6.09 19.49 19.65
CA LEU A 23 -6.41 18.06 19.57
C LEU A 23 -5.89 17.45 18.27
N MET A 24 -6.08 18.14 17.13
CA MET A 24 -5.57 17.69 15.83
C MET A 24 -4.03 17.64 15.77
N GLU A 25 -3.35 18.56 16.47
CA GLU A 25 -1.89 18.53 16.62
C GLU A 25 -1.43 17.33 17.44
N GLN A 26 -2.10 17.05 18.57
CA GLN A 26 -1.75 15.90 19.42
C GLN A 26 -2.02 14.56 18.71
N LEU A 27 -3.03 14.50 17.85
CA LEU A 27 -3.34 13.35 17.00
C LEU A 27 -2.37 13.19 15.82
N GLY A 28 -1.41 14.11 15.63
CA GLY A 28 -0.41 14.05 14.56
C GLY A 28 -0.98 14.25 13.16
N VAL A 29 -2.24 14.64 13.04
CA VAL A 29 -2.93 14.92 11.77
C VAL A 29 -2.37 16.20 11.14
N TRP A 30 -1.89 17.11 11.97
CA TRP A 30 -1.42 18.43 11.58
C TRP A 30 -0.22 18.82 12.45
N ARG A 31 0.84 19.36 11.84
CA ARG A 31 1.92 20.07 12.55
C ARG A 31 2.00 21.49 12.00
N PRO A 32 1.20 22.43 12.51
CA PRO A 32 1.23 23.79 12.01
C PRO A 32 2.60 24.42 12.25
N ASP A 33 3.14 25.10 11.22
CA ASP A 33 4.23 26.03 11.44
C ASP A 33 3.66 27.29 12.11
N TRP A 34 3.80 27.35 13.42
CA TRP A 34 3.35 28.48 14.24
C TRP A 34 3.92 29.83 13.76
N GLY A 35 5.07 29.81 13.07
CA GLY A 35 5.66 31.00 12.44
C GLY A 35 4.81 31.57 11.30
N GLU A 36 4.14 30.73 10.51
CA GLU A 36 3.24 31.18 9.44
C GLU A 36 1.90 31.67 9.98
N ILE A 37 1.38 31.03 11.03
CA ILE A 37 0.13 31.44 11.69
C ILE A 37 0.28 32.83 12.31
N ILE A 38 1.42 33.10 12.96
CA ILE A 38 1.70 34.39 13.59
C ILE A 38 1.82 35.50 12.53
N ARG A 39 2.28 35.22 11.31
CA ARG A 39 2.37 36.23 10.22
C ARG A 39 1.01 36.81 9.80
N LEU A 40 -0.10 36.16 10.14
CA LEU A 40 -1.45 36.64 9.87
C LEU A 40 -1.97 37.65 10.92
N TRP A 41 -1.16 38.04 11.90
CA TRP A 41 -1.51 39.08 12.87
C TRP A 41 -2.02 40.41 12.25
N PRO A 42 -1.55 40.90 11.08
CA PRO A 42 -2.08 42.11 10.47
C PRO A 42 -3.53 41.94 10.00
N ALA A 43 -3.91 40.73 9.58
CA ALA A 43 -5.29 40.44 9.18
C ALA A 43 -6.24 40.50 10.39
N LEU A 44 -5.79 40.04 11.58
CA LEU A 44 -6.55 40.19 12.82
C LEU A 44 -6.79 41.67 13.17
N LEU A 45 -5.81 42.54 12.92
CA LEU A 45 -5.98 43.98 13.12
C LEU A 45 -6.95 44.61 12.12
N ILE A 46 -6.92 44.18 10.86
CA ILE A 46 -7.88 44.65 9.83
C ILE A 46 -9.30 44.23 10.22
N LEU A 47 -9.48 42.97 10.64
CA LEU A 47 -10.79 42.45 11.09
C LEU A 47 -11.28 43.15 12.36
N PHE A 48 -10.38 43.40 13.32
CA PHE A 48 -10.71 44.16 14.53
C PHE A 48 -11.11 45.61 14.21
N GLY A 49 -10.44 46.23 13.24
CA GLY A 49 -10.82 47.54 12.71
C GLY A 49 -12.20 47.54 12.06
N LEU A 50 -12.50 46.52 11.24
CA LEU A 50 -13.80 46.35 10.60
C LEU A 50 -14.93 46.11 11.63
N GLU A 51 -14.67 45.38 12.71
CA GLU A 51 -15.63 45.19 13.80
C GLU A 51 -15.91 46.48 14.57
N LEU A 52 -14.87 47.30 14.81
CA LEU A 52 -15.02 48.60 15.46
C LEU A 52 -15.96 49.53 14.67
N ILE A 53 -15.86 49.49 13.34
CA ILE A 53 -16.70 50.25 12.41
C ILE A 53 -18.13 49.67 12.37
N ALA A 54 -18.27 48.34 12.39
CA ALA A 54 -19.56 47.66 12.31
C ALA A 54 -20.42 47.79 13.58
N ARG A 55 -19.80 48.06 14.74
CA ARG A 55 -20.48 48.17 16.04
C ARG A 55 -21.54 49.29 16.12
N GLY A 56 -21.54 50.22 15.16
CA GLY A 56 -22.49 51.33 15.09
C GLY A 56 -23.86 51.02 14.45
N ARG A 57 -24.07 49.84 13.82
CA ARG A 57 -25.35 49.51 13.16
C ARG A 57 -25.89 48.16 13.65
N ARG A 58 -27.19 48.11 14.00
CA ARG A 58 -27.96 47.00 14.60
C ARG A 58 -27.99 45.66 13.81
N ALA A 59 -27.17 45.48 12.78
CA ALA A 59 -27.16 44.32 11.90
C ALA A 59 -25.87 43.48 12.07
N SER A 60 -25.63 42.97 13.29
CA SER A 60 -24.42 42.20 13.62
C SER A 60 -24.45 40.72 13.20
N GLY A 61 -25.53 40.24 12.60
CA GLY A 61 -25.69 38.84 12.16
C GLY A 61 -24.90 38.45 10.90
N PRO A 62 -25.02 39.18 9.77
CA PRO A 62 -24.36 38.79 8.52
C PRO A 62 -22.83 38.94 8.56
N ILE A 63 -22.31 39.83 9.42
CA ILE A 63 -20.86 40.10 9.54
C ILE A 63 -20.14 38.93 10.25
N VAL A 64 -20.74 38.38 11.29
CA VAL A 64 -20.19 37.20 12.00
C VAL A 64 -20.26 35.96 11.11
N GLY A 65 -21.32 35.81 10.31
CA GLY A 65 -21.40 34.73 9.31
C GLY A 65 -20.30 34.83 8.26
N LEU A 66 -20.04 36.03 7.73
CA LEU A 66 -18.94 36.29 6.79
C LEU A 66 -17.56 36.08 7.42
N LEU A 67 -17.39 36.38 8.72
CA LEU A 67 -16.15 36.09 9.45
C LEU A 67 -15.92 34.59 9.61
N VAL A 68 -16.94 33.82 9.97
CA VAL A 68 -16.83 32.36 10.12
C VAL A 68 -16.57 31.70 8.76
N VAL A 69 -17.26 32.14 7.70
CA VAL A 69 -17.02 31.66 6.33
C VAL A 69 -15.63 32.07 5.84
N GLY A 70 -15.19 33.30 6.12
CA GLY A 70 -13.85 33.77 5.78
C GLY A 70 -12.76 32.98 6.49
N VAL A 71 -12.92 32.69 7.77
CA VAL A 71 -12.01 31.84 8.55
C VAL A 71 -12.03 30.41 8.02
N LEU A 72 -13.21 29.84 7.71
CA LEU A 72 -13.30 28.52 7.09
C LEU A 72 -12.63 28.47 5.72
N VAL A 73 -12.81 29.49 4.88
CA VAL A 73 -12.17 29.58 3.56
C VAL A 73 -10.66 29.75 3.71
N VAL A 74 -10.18 30.54 4.68
CA VAL A 74 -8.75 30.68 4.97
C VAL A 74 -8.17 29.37 5.51
N VAL A 75 -8.85 28.71 6.45
CA VAL A 75 -8.44 27.41 6.99
C VAL A 75 -8.43 26.34 5.90
N VAL A 76 -9.46 26.27 5.06
CA VAL A 76 -9.53 25.34 3.92
C VAL A 76 -8.49 25.70 2.86
N SER A 77 -8.27 26.98 2.55
CA SER A 77 -7.26 27.44 1.59
C SER A 77 -5.82 27.27 2.09
N MET A 78 -5.58 27.33 3.40
CA MET A 78 -4.28 27.06 4.03
C MET A 78 -4.05 25.55 4.21
N ALA A 79 -5.11 24.77 4.43
CA ALA A 79 -5.05 23.31 4.40
C ALA A 79 -5.01 22.77 2.95
N TRP A 80 -5.41 23.57 1.96
CA TRP A 80 -5.50 23.15 0.56
C TRP A 80 -4.15 22.65 0.03
N PRO A 81 -3.00 23.32 0.26
CA PRO A 81 -1.70 22.78 -0.12
C PRO A 81 -1.33 21.53 0.67
N ALA A 82 -1.70 21.37 1.94
CA ALA A 82 -1.42 20.13 2.67
C ALA A 82 -2.25 18.93 2.15
N ILE A 83 -3.44 19.21 1.60
CA ILE A 83 -4.35 18.22 1.01
C ILE A 83 -4.02 17.96 -0.47
N THR A 84 -3.56 18.98 -1.21
CA THR A 84 -3.35 18.93 -2.69
C THR A 84 -1.90 18.98 -3.13
N ALA A 85 -0.94 19.34 -2.27
CA ALA A 85 0.47 19.09 -2.55
C ALA A 85 0.60 17.58 -2.63
N GLY A 86 0.63 17.08 -3.86
CA GLY A 86 0.96 15.70 -4.15
C GLY A 86 2.24 15.42 -3.41
N ARG A 87 2.14 14.67 -2.31
CA ARG A 87 3.29 14.36 -1.48
C ARG A 87 4.32 13.75 -2.41
N ARG A 88 5.50 14.38 -2.44
CA ARG A 88 6.57 13.97 -3.34
C ARG A 88 6.89 12.51 -3.05
N MET A 89 6.89 11.69 -4.09
CA MET A 89 7.33 10.31 -3.92
C MET A 89 8.81 10.31 -3.63
N GLU A 90 9.20 9.54 -2.63
CA GLU A 90 10.59 9.31 -2.28
C GLU A 90 10.95 7.88 -2.63
N THR A 91 12.12 7.72 -3.24
CA THR A 91 12.66 6.41 -3.57
C THR A 91 13.65 6.01 -2.49
N ARG A 92 13.37 4.90 -1.80
CA ARG A 92 14.22 4.30 -0.79
C ARG A 92 14.70 2.94 -1.26
N THR A 93 15.99 2.67 -1.13
CA THR A 93 16.56 1.35 -1.42
C THR A 93 16.81 0.62 -0.11
N LEU A 94 16.20 -0.55 0.04
CA LEU A 94 16.35 -1.45 1.16
C LEU A 94 17.14 -2.67 0.67
N THR A 95 18.22 -3.00 1.35
CA THR A 95 19.14 -4.05 0.91
C THR A 95 19.39 -5.01 2.06
N VAL A 96 19.17 -6.30 1.80
CA VAL A 96 19.67 -7.37 2.65
C VAL A 96 20.98 -7.88 2.04
N PRO A 97 22.12 -7.72 2.74
CA PRO A 97 23.41 -8.17 2.21
C PRO A 97 23.43 -9.68 2.01
N ALA A 98 24.42 -10.16 1.26
CA ALA A 98 24.66 -11.59 1.15
C ALA A 98 24.90 -12.20 2.54
N LEU A 99 24.14 -13.25 2.89
CA LEU A 99 24.29 -13.98 4.14
C LEU A 99 24.84 -15.39 3.85
N ASN A 100 25.56 -15.95 4.82
CA ASN A 100 26.00 -17.35 4.76
C ASN A 100 24.87 -18.25 5.29
N ILE A 101 23.87 -18.48 4.44
CA ILE A 101 22.65 -19.22 4.71
C ILE A 101 22.48 -20.38 3.74
N ASP A 102 21.69 -21.37 4.15
CA ASP A 102 21.32 -22.53 3.33
C ASP A 102 19.90 -22.36 2.75
N GLU A 103 19.07 -21.50 3.34
CA GLU A 103 17.68 -21.27 2.93
C GLU A 103 17.20 -19.88 3.40
N SER A 104 16.19 -19.33 2.71
CA SER A 104 15.57 -18.06 3.09
C SER A 104 14.05 -18.09 3.03
N GLY A 105 13.40 -17.59 4.07
CA GLY A 105 11.99 -17.18 4.04
C GLY A 105 11.88 -15.69 3.77
N ILE A 106 11.06 -15.31 2.80
CA ILE A 106 10.82 -13.91 2.41
C ILE A 106 9.32 -13.65 2.50
N ASP A 107 8.93 -12.79 3.43
CA ASP A 107 7.54 -12.38 3.64
C ASP A 107 7.37 -10.92 3.26
N ILE A 108 6.55 -10.64 2.24
CA ILE A 108 6.26 -9.30 1.75
C ILE A 108 4.79 -8.99 2.02
N ALA A 109 4.51 -7.91 2.76
CA ALA A 109 3.15 -7.51 3.14
C ALA A 109 2.88 -6.03 2.81
N LEU A 110 2.07 -5.80 1.77
CA LEU A 110 1.79 -4.48 1.22
C LEU A 110 0.28 -4.19 1.25
N GLY A 111 -0.10 -3.01 1.76
CA GLY A 111 -1.49 -2.58 1.78
C GLY A 111 -2.00 -2.18 0.39
N SER A 112 -1.32 -1.22 -0.25
CA SER A 112 -1.69 -0.70 -1.56
C SER A 112 -0.45 -0.39 -2.39
N ALA A 113 -0.11 -1.22 -3.37
CA ALA A 113 1.12 -1.08 -4.15
C ALA A 113 1.05 -1.78 -5.51
N ALA A 114 1.96 -1.43 -6.42
CA ALA A 114 2.38 -2.27 -7.53
C ALA A 114 3.74 -2.86 -7.19
N ILE A 115 3.90 -4.17 -7.30
CA ILE A 115 5.18 -4.87 -7.05
C ILE A 115 5.66 -5.58 -8.31
N ASP A 116 6.92 -5.35 -8.67
CA ASP A 116 7.69 -6.12 -9.65
C ASP A 116 8.72 -6.92 -8.86
N LEU A 117 8.61 -8.25 -8.86
CA LEU A 117 9.55 -9.14 -8.19
C LEU A 117 10.23 -10.04 -9.22
N ARG A 118 11.56 -10.03 -9.24
CA ARG A 118 12.34 -10.83 -10.21
C ARG A 118 13.56 -11.50 -9.60
N ALA A 119 14.09 -12.50 -10.28
CA ALA A 119 15.40 -13.04 -9.97
C ALA A 119 16.53 -12.00 -10.20
N GLY A 120 17.44 -11.89 -9.25
CA GLY A 120 18.65 -11.08 -9.34
C GLY A 120 19.83 -11.85 -9.93
N GLU A 121 21.00 -11.23 -9.93
CA GLU A 121 22.24 -11.88 -10.38
C GLU A 121 22.83 -12.78 -9.26
N PRO A 122 23.53 -13.89 -9.57
CA PRO A 122 24.13 -14.78 -8.55
C PRO A 122 25.07 -14.08 -7.54
N GLY A 123 25.65 -12.93 -7.92
CA GLY A 123 26.50 -12.10 -7.06
C GLY A 123 25.80 -10.94 -6.34
N SER A 124 24.54 -10.64 -6.68
CA SER A 124 23.75 -9.53 -6.09
C SER A 124 23.46 -9.73 -4.60
N PRO A 125 23.13 -8.73 -3.77
CA PRO A 125 22.72 -8.97 -2.37
C PRO A 125 21.59 -10.02 -2.24
N LEU A 126 21.36 -10.57 -1.04
CA LEU A 126 20.29 -11.56 -0.80
C LEU A 126 18.94 -11.05 -1.33
N LEU A 127 18.61 -9.81 -1.00
CA LEU A 127 17.43 -9.11 -1.48
C LEU A 127 17.74 -7.62 -1.66
N VAL A 128 17.28 -7.03 -2.76
CA VAL A 128 17.27 -5.57 -2.96
C VAL A 128 15.86 -5.14 -3.30
N ALA A 129 15.30 -4.22 -2.51
CA ALA A 129 13.99 -3.62 -2.76
C ALA A 129 14.16 -2.11 -3.00
N ARG A 130 13.81 -1.63 -4.20
CA ARG A 130 13.70 -0.20 -4.51
C ARG A 130 12.22 0.19 -4.39
N VAL A 131 11.94 1.05 -3.43
CA VAL A 131 10.58 1.40 -3.05
C VAL A 131 10.32 2.87 -3.34
N SER A 132 9.36 3.16 -4.20
CA SER A 132 8.81 4.51 -4.39
C SER A 132 7.57 4.65 -3.50
N HIS A 133 7.71 5.39 -2.41
CA HIS A 133 6.64 5.55 -1.42
C HIS A 133 6.34 7.02 -1.15
N VAL A 134 5.31 7.26 -0.34
CA VAL A 134 4.90 8.60 0.07
C VAL A 134 5.31 8.81 1.54
N PRO A 135 6.37 9.58 1.83
CA PRO A 135 6.81 9.83 3.20
C PRO A 135 5.68 10.34 4.09
N GLY A 136 5.58 9.76 5.30
CA GLY A 136 4.54 10.08 6.27
C GLY A 136 3.13 9.57 5.94
N ARG A 137 2.93 8.85 4.83
CA ARG A 137 1.73 8.03 4.55
C ARG A 137 2.06 6.55 4.65
N SER A 138 3.16 6.17 4.03
CA SER A 138 3.74 4.84 4.05
C SER A 138 5.20 4.95 4.45
N ASP A 139 5.62 4.07 5.35
CA ASP A 139 7.01 3.94 5.74
C ASP A 139 7.43 2.49 5.51
N PRO A 140 8.26 2.24 4.48
CA PRO A 140 8.69 0.88 4.16
C PRO A 140 9.68 0.40 5.23
N ARG A 141 9.41 -0.80 5.75
CA ARG A 141 10.19 -1.46 6.79
C ARG A 141 10.79 -2.73 6.24
N LEU A 142 12.06 -2.95 6.58
CA LEU A 142 12.81 -4.17 6.29
C LEU A 142 13.34 -4.69 7.62
N GLU A 143 12.89 -5.88 7.98
CA GLU A 143 13.40 -6.63 9.12
C GLU A 143 14.09 -7.89 8.61
N THR A 144 15.20 -8.26 9.24
CA THR A 144 15.94 -9.47 8.90
C THR A 144 16.36 -10.17 10.18
N GLN A 145 16.01 -11.45 10.28
CA GLN A 145 16.41 -12.31 11.37
C GLN A 145 17.13 -13.52 10.81
N THR A 146 18.26 -13.90 11.40
CA THR A 146 19.01 -15.08 10.98
C THR A 146 19.11 -16.03 12.16
N ARG A 147 18.66 -17.28 11.96
CA ARG A 147 18.78 -18.36 12.95
C ARG A 147 19.25 -19.62 12.26
N LEU A 148 20.27 -20.29 12.80
CA LEU A 148 20.73 -21.60 12.31
C LEU A 148 20.92 -21.70 10.78
N ARG A 149 21.57 -20.70 10.16
CA ARG A 149 21.77 -20.62 8.69
C ARG A 149 20.48 -20.51 7.84
N ARG A 150 19.35 -20.15 8.46
CA ARG A 150 18.12 -19.71 7.80
C ARG A 150 17.95 -18.20 7.99
N ALA A 151 17.66 -17.48 6.92
CA ALA A 151 17.25 -16.08 6.99
C ALA A 151 15.73 -15.96 6.88
N GLU A 152 15.14 -15.15 7.74
CA GLU A 152 13.77 -14.67 7.61
C GLU A 152 13.82 -13.16 7.32
N VAL A 153 13.34 -12.78 6.14
CA VAL A 153 13.28 -11.41 5.67
C VAL A 153 11.83 -10.98 5.64
N ARG A 154 11.49 -9.93 6.37
CA ARG A 154 10.14 -9.35 6.37
C ARG A 154 10.19 -7.96 5.80
N LEU A 155 9.36 -7.73 4.79
CA LEU A 155 9.26 -6.47 4.07
C LEU A 155 7.80 -5.99 4.14
N ASP A 156 7.55 -4.88 4.82
CA ASP A 156 6.19 -4.35 4.99
C ASP A 156 6.12 -2.83 4.78
N SER A 157 4.90 -2.35 4.50
CA SER A 157 4.61 -0.92 4.40
C SER A 157 3.60 -0.53 5.46
N GLU A 158 4.06 0.09 6.54
CA GLU A 158 3.15 0.58 7.57
C GLU A 158 2.42 1.83 7.06
N GLN A 159 1.09 1.71 6.93
CA GLN A 159 0.25 2.86 6.59
C GLN A 159 -0.04 3.68 7.86
N ARG A 160 0.34 4.96 7.84
CA ARG A 160 0.07 5.91 8.92
C ARG A 160 -0.87 7.01 8.42
N GLY A 161 -1.89 7.32 9.22
CA GLY A 161 -2.82 8.44 9.00
C GLY A 161 -4.24 8.03 8.62
N LEU A 162 -5.16 8.99 8.62
CA LEU A 162 -6.55 8.80 8.18
C LEU A 162 -6.59 8.57 6.66
N TRP A 163 -7.26 7.50 6.22
CA TRP A 163 -7.61 7.29 4.82
C TRP A 163 -8.70 8.31 4.42
N LEU A 164 -8.30 9.46 3.88
CA LEU A 164 -9.20 10.43 3.26
C LEU A 164 -9.19 10.21 1.74
N PRO A 165 -10.36 10.19 1.06
CA PRO A 165 -10.46 9.96 -0.39
C PRO A 165 -10.06 11.19 -1.23
N LEU A 166 -9.11 12.00 -0.75
CA LEU A 166 -8.70 13.28 -1.34
C LEU A 166 -7.25 13.27 -1.86
N GLY A 167 -6.58 12.12 -1.83
CA GLY A 167 -5.19 11.98 -2.28
C GLY A 167 -5.06 11.68 -3.77
N SER A 168 -3.98 12.17 -4.39
CA SER A 168 -3.59 11.80 -5.74
C SER A 168 -3.43 10.28 -5.86
N GLY A 169 -4.00 9.68 -6.91
CA GLY A 169 -3.96 8.25 -7.21
C GLY A 169 -2.58 7.73 -7.61
N ARG A 170 -1.51 8.19 -6.95
CA ARG A 170 -0.16 7.68 -7.16
C ARG A 170 -0.01 6.40 -6.34
N GLN A 171 0.01 5.28 -7.07
CA GLN A 171 0.29 3.96 -6.53
C GLN A 171 1.77 3.87 -6.13
N GLU A 172 2.05 3.25 -4.98
CA GLU A 172 3.42 2.93 -4.56
C GLU A 172 3.99 1.85 -5.47
N THR A 173 5.27 1.94 -5.81
CA THR A 173 5.94 0.93 -6.64
C THR A 173 7.08 0.29 -5.88
N TRP A 174 7.16 -1.03 -5.95
CA TRP A 174 8.16 -1.85 -5.27
C TRP A 174 8.87 -2.71 -6.31
N ASP A 175 10.12 -2.37 -6.65
CA ASP A 175 10.97 -3.25 -7.46
C ASP A 175 11.80 -4.13 -6.52
N VAL A 176 11.59 -5.44 -6.52
CA VAL A 176 12.27 -6.39 -5.63
C VAL A 176 13.08 -7.38 -6.45
N THR A 177 14.37 -7.52 -6.12
CA THR A 177 15.23 -8.56 -6.70
C THR A 177 15.70 -9.52 -5.62
N ILE A 178 15.63 -10.82 -5.90
CA ILE A 178 16.04 -11.90 -4.99
C ILE A 178 17.19 -12.68 -5.61
N ARG A 179 18.25 -12.94 -4.84
CA ARG A 179 19.40 -13.72 -5.34
C ARG A 179 19.00 -15.18 -5.63
N PRO A 180 19.33 -15.74 -6.82
CA PRO A 180 19.06 -17.13 -7.19
C PRO A 180 20.15 -18.10 -6.68
N ALA A 181 20.30 -18.26 -5.37
CA ALA A 181 21.40 -19.07 -4.80
C ALA A 181 21.00 -20.17 -3.82
N PHE A 182 19.98 -19.95 -2.98
CA PHE A 182 19.51 -20.90 -1.97
C PHE A 182 18.00 -21.11 -2.14
N PRO A 183 17.47 -22.25 -1.65
CA PRO A 183 16.04 -22.48 -1.55
C PRO A 183 15.29 -21.33 -0.86
N VAL A 184 14.23 -20.82 -1.50
CA VAL A 184 13.43 -19.68 -1.05
C VAL A 184 11.98 -20.08 -0.80
N ALA A 185 11.46 -19.80 0.39
CA ALA A 185 10.02 -19.77 0.64
C ALA A 185 9.54 -18.32 0.51
N LEU A 186 8.63 -18.05 -0.41
CA LEU A 186 8.16 -16.70 -0.73
C LEU A 186 6.68 -16.55 -0.38
N THR A 187 6.37 -15.54 0.44
CA THR A 187 5.00 -15.12 0.75
C THR A 187 4.81 -13.68 0.28
N LEU A 188 3.78 -13.42 -0.52
CA LEU A 188 3.32 -12.08 -0.88
C LEU A 188 1.87 -11.89 -0.40
N ALA A 189 1.64 -10.86 0.41
CA ALA A 189 0.32 -10.37 0.75
C ALA A 189 0.16 -8.95 0.22
N LEU A 190 -0.80 -8.76 -0.69
CA LEU A 190 -1.11 -7.48 -1.33
C LEU A 190 -2.60 -7.17 -1.17
N GLY A 191 -2.92 -6.08 -0.47
CA GLY A 191 -4.31 -5.66 -0.29
C GLY A 191 -4.95 -5.17 -1.59
N VAL A 192 -4.41 -4.08 -2.15
CA VAL A 192 -4.88 -3.48 -3.40
C VAL A 192 -3.71 -3.19 -4.34
N GLY A 193 -3.83 -3.59 -5.59
CA GLY A 193 -2.90 -3.26 -6.65
C GLY A 193 -2.32 -4.50 -7.33
N ASN A 194 -1.23 -4.29 -8.07
CA ASN A 194 -0.77 -5.27 -9.05
C ASN A 194 0.50 -5.97 -8.58
N ALA A 195 0.63 -7.25 -8.91
CA ALA A 195 1.85 -8.02 -8.68
C ALA A 195 2.31 -8.62 -10.01
N GLU A 196 3.53 -8.28 -10.41
CA GLU A 196 4.23 -8.90 -11.53
C GLU A 196 5.42 -9.66 -10.93
N MET A 197 5.48 -10.97 -11.13
CA MET A 197 6.47 -11.84 -10.52
C MET A 197 7.12 -12.74 -11.56
N ASP A 198 8.38 -12.49 -11.89
CA ASP A 198 9.22 -13.38 -12.69
C ASP A 198 10.15 -14.17 -11.77
N LEU A 199 9.73 -15.39 -11.46
CA LEU A 199 10.42 -16.26 -10.51
C LEU A 199 11.40 -17.21 -11.21
N GLN A 200 11.58 -17.11 -12.53
CA GLN A 200 12.47 -17.99 -13.27
C GLN A 200 13.89 -17.97 -12.70
N GLY A 201 14.49 -19.15 -12.60
CA GLY A 201 15.82 -19.31 -12.03
C GLY A 201 15.93 -19.24 -10.50
N LEU A 202 14.87 -18.89 -9.76
CA LEU A 202 14.86 -18.97 -8.28
C LEU A 202 14.62 -20.41 -7.82
N SER A 203 15.41 -20.95 -6.91
CA SER A 203 15.11 -22.26 -6.32
C SER A 203 14.00 -22.10 -5.27
N LEU A 204 12.76 -22.42 -5.60
CA LEU A 204 11.62 -22.22 -4.69
C LEU A 204 11.30 -23.49 -3.88
N THR A 205 10.86 -23.30 -2.62
CA THR A 205 10.32 -24.37 -1.76
C THR A 205 8.85 -24.18 -1.45
N ARG A 206 8.36 -22.94 -1.55
CA ARG A 206 6.95 -22.56 -1.40
C ARG A 206 6.72 -21.20 -2.05
N LEU A 207 5.56 -21.04 -2.66
CA LEU A 207 5.02 -19.75 -3.09
C LEU A 207 3.61 -19.59 -2.54
N ASP A 208 3.36 -18.48 -1.84
CA ASP A 208 2.05 -18.14 -1.29
C ASP A 208 1.73 -16.69 -1.63
N VAL A 209 0.69 -16.47 -2.44
CA VAL A 209 0.28 -15.17 -2.94
C VAL A 209 -1.15 -14.90 -2.49
N ARG A 210 -1.35 -13.81 -1.76
CA ARG A 210 -2.65 -13.35 -1.29
C ARG A 210 -2.92 -11.95 -1.83
N GLY A 211 -3.79 -11.85 -2.82
CA GLY A 211 -4.24 -10.61 -3.41
C GLY A 211 -5.67 -10.27 -3.01
N GLY A 212 -5.92 -9.04 -2.55
CA GLY A 212 -7.27 -8.55 -2.30
C GLY A 212 -7.96 -8.10 -3.58
N ILE A 213 -7.48 -6.99 -4.17
CA ILE A 213 -8.03 -6.41 -5.41
C ILE A 213 -6.89 -6.05 -6.36
N GLY A 214 -6.89 -6.57 -7.59
CA GLY A 214 -5.95 -6.16 -8.64
C GLY A 214 -5.58 -7.25 -9.64
N GLU A 215 -4.46 -7.06 -10.32
CA GLU A 215 -3.93 -8.00 -11.31
C GLU A 215 -2.67 -8.68 -10.81
N HIS A 216 -2.60 -10.00 -10.94
CA HIS A 216 -1.46 -10.80 -10.52
C HIS A 216 -0.95 -11.59 -11.71
N ASP A 217 0.21 -11.20 -12.24
CA ASP A 217 0.92 -11.92 -13.30
C ASP A 217 2.14 -12.60 -12.70
N ILE A 218 2.16 -13.93 -12.78
CA ILE A 218 3.10 -14.76 -12.04
C ILE A 218 3.71 -15.77 -13.00
N THR A 219 5.00 -15.66 -13.27
CA THR A 219 5.78 -16.68 -13.97
C THR A 219 6.53 -17.52 -12.95
N LEU A 220 6.20 -18.80 -12.89
CA LEU A 220 6.79 -19.74 -11.93
C LEU A 220 8.25 -20.05 -12.25
N SER A 221 8.97 -20.50 -11.23
CA SER A 221 10.30 -21.05 -11.40
C SER A 221 10.25 -22.47 -11.96
N GLU A 222 11.17 -22.78 -12.86
CA GLU A 222 11.45 -24.13 -13.34
C GLU A 222 12.25 -24.98 -12.33
N ARG A 223 12.69 -24.40 -11.20
CA ARG A 223 13.61 -25.04 -10.24
C ARG A 223 12.93 -25.41 -8.93
N GLY A 224 12.94 -26.71 -8.64
CA GLY A 224 12.50 -27.29 -7.38
C GLY A 224 11.13 -27.95 -7.46
N ALA A 225 10.80 -28.71 -6.42
CA ALA A 225 9.47 -29.27 -6.19
C ALA A 225 8.82 -28.49 -5.05
N TYR A 226 7.79 -27.71 -5.35
CA TYR A 226 7.19 -26.81 -4.39
C TYR A 226 5.68 -26.68 -4.57
N ALA A 227 5.03 -26.24 -3.50
CA ALA A 227 3.61 -25.92 -3.51
C ALA A 227 3.40 -24.43 -3.78
N VAL A 228 2.41 -24.13 -4.60
CA VAL A 228 1.94 -22.79 -4.94
C VAL A 228 0.52 -22.63 -4.43
N GLN A 229 0.27 -21.58 -3.65
CA GLN A 229 -1.07 -21.18 -3.23
C GLN A 229 -1.32 -19.75 -3.67
N ILE A 230 -2.38 -19.50 -4.42
CA ILE A 230 -2.76 -18.18 -4.90
C ILE A 230 -4.20 -17.93 -4.48
N ASN A 231 -4.43 -16.88 -3.69
CA ASN A 231 -5.74 -16.46 -3.25
C ASN A 231 -6.00 -15.04 -3.78
N GLY A 232 -6.98 -14.88 -4.67
CA GLY A 232 -7.39 -13.59 -5.20
C GLY A 232 -8.82 -13.23 -4.78
N GLY A 233 -9.04 -12.02 -4.27
CA GLY A 233 -10.38 -11.53 -3.97
C GLY A 233 -11.14 -11.09 -5.22
N ILE A 234 -10.71 -9.98 -5.84
CA ILE A 234 -11.33 -9.40 -7.03
C ILE A 234 -10.26 -9.00 -8.04
N GLY A 235 -10.32 -9.54 -9.26
CA GLY A 235 -9.45 -9.16 -10.37
C GLY A 235 -8.91 -10.36 -11.14
N ASN A 236 -7.74 -10.20 -11.76
CA ASN A 236 -7.23 -11.16 -12.74
C ASN A 236 -5.98 -11.87 -12.20
N ILE A 237 -5.94 -13.19 -12.30
CA ILE A 237 -4.76 -14.00 -11.99
C ILE A 237 -4.28 -14.62 -13.31
N ARG A 238 -3.06 -14.28 -13.72
CA ARG A 238 -2.34 -14.95 -14.80
C ARG A 238 -1.18 -15.72 -14.20
N LEU A 239 -1.20 -17.04 -14.38
CA LEU A 239 -0.14 -17.92 -13.94
C LEU A 239 0.52 -18.57 -15.15
N THR A 240 1.81 -18.34 -15.32
CA THR A 240 2.63 -18.97 -16.35
C THR A 240 3.48 -20.05 -15.71
N VAL A 241 3.26 -21.30 -16.09
CA VAL A 241 4.12 -22.43 -15.73
C VAL A 241 5.16 -22.58 -16.86
N PRO A 242 6.48 -22.60 -16.61
CA PRO A 242 7.45 -22.77 -17.69
C PRO A 242 7.27 -24.10 -18.45
N GLU A 243 7.67 -24.16 -19.72
CA GLU A 243 7.69 -25.41 -20.48
C GLU A 243 8.61 -26.46 -19.84
N GLY A 244 8.23 -27.73 -19.93
CA GLY A 244 8.98 -28.85 -19.38
C GLY A 244 8.83 -29.06 -17.87
N VAL A 245 8.10 -28.18 -17.17
CA VAL A 245 7.80 -28.34 -15.74
C VAL A 245 6.54 -29.17 -15.58
N ALA A 246 6.63 -30.23 -14.78
CA ALA A 246 5.45 -31.00 -14.41
C ALA A 246 4.62 -30.27 -13.35
N ALA A 247 3.37 -29.98 -13.66
CA ALA A 247 2.47 -29.27 -12.77
C ALA A 247 1.09 -29.93 -12.68
N ARG A 248 0.53 -29.91 -11.47
CA ARG A 248 -0.87 -30.22 -11.20
C ARG A 248 -1.52 -28.98 -10.65
N VAL A 249 -2.57 -28.53 -11.32
CA VAL A 249 -3.28 -27.29 -11.01
C VAL A 249 -4.68 -27.61 -10.56
N ARG A 250 -5.07 -27.01 -9.45
CA ARG A 250 -6.44 -26.95 -8.95
C ARG A 250 -6.90 -25.50 -9.02
N VAL A 251 -8.03 -25.26 -9.65
CA VAL A 251 -8.60 -23.92 -9.77
C VAL A 251 -10.02 -23.94 -9.23
N ASP A 252 -10.28 -23.16 -8.19
CA ASP A 252 -11.61 -22.87 -7.68
C ASP A 252 -11.91 -21.38 -7.91
N GLU A 253 -12.85 -21.09 -8.82
CA GLU A 253 -13.31 -19.73 -9.10
C GLU A 253 -14.75 -19.55 -8.63
N GLY A 254 -15.03 -18.43 -7.93
CA GLY A 254 -16.37 -18.05 -7.52
C GLY A 254 -17.22 -17.55 -8.68
N LEU A 255 -16.95 -16.33 -9.16
CA LEU A 255 -17.66 -15.71 -10.28
C LEU A 255 -16.67 -15.19 -11.32
N GLY A 256 -16.67 -15.77 -12.51
CA GLY A 256 -15.75 -15.33 -13.57
C GLY A 256 -15.55 -16.34 -14.70
N SER A 257 -14.33 -16.35 -15.22
CA SER A 257 -13.86 -17.31 -16.22
C SER A 257 -12.51 -17.91 -15.85
N VAL A 258 -12.43 -19.24 -15.95
CA VAL A 258 -11.17 -19.99 -15.92
C VAL A 258 -10.78 -20.40 -17.34
N GLU A 259 -9.58 -20.04 -17.75
CA GLU A 259 -8.92 -20.50 -18.96
C GLU A 259 -7.62 -21.23 -18.57
N VAL A 260 -7.43 -22.43 -19.13
CA VAL A 260 -6.23 -23.23 -18.91
C VAL A 260 -5.72 -23.67 -20.28
N ASP A 261 -4.41 -23.53 -20.51
CA ASP A 261 -3.76 -23.90 -21.77
C ASP A 261 -3.97 -25.37 -22.13
N GLU A 262 -4.02 -25.64 -23.45
CA GLU A 262 -4.31 -26.97 -24.01
C GLU A 262 -3.30 -28.04 -23.61
N ARG A 263 -2.09 -27.66 -23.17
CA ARG A 263 -1.07 -28.59 -22.67
C ARG A 263 -1.40 -29.23 -21.32
N PHE A 264 -2.44 -28.73 -20.64
CA PHE A 264 -2.93 -29.34 -19.41
C PHE A 264 -4.16 -30.22 -19.67
N GLU A 265 -4.02 -31.51 -19.40
CA GLU A 265 -5.11 -32.47 -19.47
C GLU A 265 -5.94 -32.41 -18.19
N ARG A 266 -7.26 -32.31 -18.34
CA ARG A 266 -8.18 -32.26 -17.20
C ARG A 266 -8.49 -33.67 -16.70
N GLU A 267 -8.12 -33.95 -15.46
CA GLU A 267 -8.45 -35.18 -14.74
C GLU A 267 -9.27 -34.87 -13.47
N GLY A 268 -10.59 -35.04 -13.56
CA GLY A 268 -11.52 -34.73 -12.47
C GLY A 268 -11.51 -33.24 -12.12
N ARG A 269 -10.99 -32.92 -10.93
CA ARG A 269 -10.87 -31.53 -10.42
C ARG A 269 -9.51 -30.88 -10.65
N TYR A 270 -8.60 -31.58 -11.32
CA TYR A 270 -7.23 -31.14 -11.56
C TYR A 270 -6.96 -30.99 -13.05
N TYR A 271 -6.01 -30.12 -13.37
CA TYR A 271 -5.39 -29.96 -14.67
C TYR A 271 -3.93 -30.39 -14.55
N LEU A 272 -3.45 -31.29 -15.40
CA LEU A 272 -2.13 -31.88 -15.29
C LEU A 272 -1.37 -31.72 -16.59
N THR A 273 -0.10 -31.35 -16.50
CA THR A 273 0.82 -31.46 -17.63
C THR A 273 1.11 -32.92 -17.96
N ALA A 274 1.37 -33.22 -19.24
CA ALA A 274 1.81 -34.55 -19.66
C ALA A 274 3.03 -35.03 -18.85
N GLY A 275 2.98 -36.28 -18.36
CA GLY A 275 4.09 -36.89 -17.60
C GLY A 275 4.17 -36.50 -16.12
N TYR A 276 3.20 -35.76 -15.57
CA TYR A 276 3.20 -35.36 -14.14
C TYR A 276 3.40 -36.53 -13.16
N GLU A 277 2.76 -37.67 -13.40
CA GLU A 277 2.88 -38.87 -12.53
C GLU A 277 4.22 -39.61 -12.68
N GLN A 278 5.01 -39.28 -13.71
CA GLN A 278 6.23 -39.99 -14.06
C GLN A 278 7.50 -39.30 -13.51
N VAL A 279 7.36 -38.09 -12.98
CA VAL A 279 8.49 -37.28 -12.50
C VAL A 279 8.38 -36.99 -11.00
N THR A 280 9.53 -36.91 -10.35
CA THR A 280 9.64 -36.62 -8.92
C THR A 280 9.63 -35.12 -8.63
N GLU A 281 10.21 -34.32 -9.52
CA GLU A 281 10.19 -32.85 -9.43
C GLU A 281 8.94 -32.32 -10.11
N ARG A 282 8.00 -31.85 -9.29
CA ARG A 282 6.68 -31.40 -9.73
C ARG A 282 6.17 -30.26 -8.87
N ILE A 283 5.30 -29.45 -9.44
CA ILE A 283 4.67 -28.32 -8.77
C ILE A 283 3.19 -28.63 -8.52
N ASP A 284 2.78 -28.43 -7.28
CA ASP A 284 1.38 -28.50 -6.88
C ASP A 284 0.82 -27.10 -6.74
N ILE A 285 -0.16 -26.77 -7.57
CA ILE A 285 -0.68 -25.41 -7.71
C ILE A 285 -2.14 -25.39 -7.29
N ASP A 286 -2.45 -24.46 -6.40
CA ASP A 286 -3.79 -24.23 -5.89
C ASP A 286 -4.16 -22.76 -6.06
N ILE A 287 -5.22 -22.48 -6.83
CA ILE A 287 -5.69 -21.13 -7.13
C ILE A 287 -7.14 -21.01 -6.69
N ASP A 288 -7.39 -20.11 -5.74
CA ASP A 288 -8.71 -19.74 -5.27
C ASP A 288 -8.98 -18.27 -5.67
N GLY A 289 -9.95 -18.07 -6.58
CA GLY A 289 -10.36 -16.73 -7.04
C GLY A 289 -11.80 -16.41 -6.64
N GLY A 290 -12.02 -15.23 -6.06
CA GLY A 290 -13.36 -14.76 -5.70
C GLY A 290 -14.17 -14.31 -6.92
N ILE A 291 -13.78 -13.17 -7.51
CA ILE A 291 -14.46 -12.58 -8.68
C ILE A 291 -13.43 -12.12 -9.71
N GLY A 292 -13.49 -12.58 -10.96
CA GLY A 292 -12.67 -12.05 -12.05
C GLY A 292 -12.31 -13.07 -13.12
N SER A 293 -11.03 -13.23 -13.43
CA SER A 293 -10.58 -14.28 -14.35
C SER A 293 -9.29 -14.92 -13.89
N ILE A 294 -9.17 -16.22 -14.19
CA ILE A 294 -7.97 -17.01 -13.95
C ILE A 294 -7.51 -17.57 -15.28
N HIS A 295 -6.28 -17.24 -15.67
CA HIS A 295 -5.64 -17.77 -16.86
C HIS A 295 -4.37 -18.52 -16.46
N VAL A 296 -4.32 -19.81 -16.77
CA VAL A 296 -3.17 -20.66 -16.50
C VAL A 296 -2.57 -21.08 -17.83
N GLN A 297 -1.33 -20.68 -18.09
CA GLN A 297 -0.64 -20.95 -19.34
C GLN A 297 0.64 -21.74 -19.15
#